data_AF-A0A968Q2S3-F1
#
_entry.id   AF-A0A968Q2S3-F1
#
_cell.length_a   1.000
_cell.length_b   1.000
_cell.length_c   1.000
_cell.angle_alpha   90.00
_cell.angle_beta   90.00
_cell.angle_gamma   90.00
#
_symmetry.space_group_name_H-M   'P 1'
#
loop_
_entity.id
_entity.type
_entity.pdbx_description
1 polymer ?
#
loop_
_entity_poly.entity_id
_entity_poly.type
_entity_poly.pdbx_seq_one_letter_code
_entity_poly.pdbx_strand_id
1 'polypeptide(L)'
;MAIAVGMVETLGFPAVVEAADAMVKAARVTLVGYEKIGSGRVTVIIRGDVSEVQASVAAGIENVKRVNGGQVLSTHIIARPHENLEFVLPIRYTEAVEQFRESVSGIRPYGR
;
A
#
# COMPACT_ATOMS: atom_id res chain seq x y z
N MET A 1 10.72 5.78 14.76
CA MET A 1 9.90 6.60 13.85
C MET A 1 8.61 5.83 13.59
N ALA A 2 7.43 6.44 13.73
CA ALA A 2 6.18 5.72 13.52
C ALA A 2 5.90 5.60 12.01
N ILE A 3 5.65 4.38 11.53
CA ILE A 3 5.41 4.11 10.12
C ILE A 3 3.90 4.08 9.84
N ALA A 4 3.45 4.94 8.92
CA ALA A 4 2.06 5.04 8.53
C ALA A 4 1.60 3.80 7.75
N VAL A 5 0.28 3.62 7.66
CA VAL A 5 -0.36 2.66 6.77
C VAL A 5 -1.34 3.38 5.85
N GLY A 6 -1.31 3.03 4.57
CA GLY A 6 -2.26 3.50 3.56
C GLY A 6 -3.00 2.32 2.93
N MET A 7 -4.29 2.50 2.68
CA MET A 7 -5.15 1.45 2.14
C MET A 7 -5.99 2.00 1.00
N VAL A 8 -6.09 1.24 -0.09
CA VAL A 8 -7.00 1.51 -1.21
C VAL A 8 -7.78 0.25 -1.53
N GLU A 9 -9.10 0.34 -1.45
CA GLU A 9 -10.03 -0.73 -1.79
C GLU A 9 -10.72 -0.43 -3.11
N THR A 10 -10.77 -1.43 -3.99
CA THR A 10 -11.38 -1.33 -5.32
C THR A 10 -12.41 -2.43 -5.55
N LEU A 11 -13.28 -2.20 -6.53
CA LEU A 11 -14.09 -3.26 -7.13
C LEU A 11 -13.27 -3.93 -8.25
N GLY A 12 -13.03 -5.22 -8.09
CA GLY A 12 -12.28 -6.04 -9.02
C GLY A 12 -10.76 -6.05 -8.76
N PHE A 13 -10.14 -7.18 -9.08
CA PHE A 13 -8.70 -7.37 -8.94
C PHE A 13 -7.86 -6.53 -9.92
N PRO A 14 -8.22 -6.34 -11.20
CA PRO A 14 -7.43 -5.49 -12.11
C PRO A 14 -7.28 -4.05 -11.63
N ALA A 15 -8.35 -3.48 -11.05
CA ALA A 15 -8.33 -2.13 -10.48
C ALA A 15 -7.36 -2.02 -9.30
N VAL A 16 -7.34 -3.03 -8.41
CA VAL A 16 -6.44 -3.04 -7.26
C VAL A 16 -4.98 -3.19 -7.67
N VAL A 17 -4.71 -3.93 -8.74
CA VAL A 17 -3.36 -4.12 -9.28
C VAL A 17 -2.83 -2.79 -9.84
N GLU A 18 -3.64 -2.06 -10.61
CA GLU A 18 -3.27 -0.73 -11.09
C GLU A 18 -3.05 0.25 -9.93
N ALA A 19 -3.91 0.21 -8.90
CA ALA A 19 -3.73 1.03 -7.70
C ALA A 19 -2.38 0.73 -7.02
N ALA A 20 -2.07 -0.56 -6.80
CA ALA A 20 -0.82 -0.97 -6.17
C ALA A 20 0.42 -0.53 -6.96
N ASP A 21 0.42 -0.72 -8.28
CA ASP A 21 1.53 -0.31 -9.16
C ASP A 21 1.75 1.21 -9.11
N ALA A 22 0.67 1.98 -9.20
CA ALA A 22 0.70 3.44 -9.10
C ALA A 22 1.24 3.89 -7.73
N MET A 23 0.76 3.27 -6.65
CA MET A 23 1.15 3.57 -5.28
C MET A 23 2.65 3.40 -5.06
N VAL A 24 3.23 2.26 -5.44
CA VAL A 24 4.65 1.98 -5.19
C VAL A 24 5.60 2.74 -6.12
N LYS A 25 5.12 3.24 -7.26
CA LYS A 25 5.91 4.07 -8.19
C LYS A 25 5.91 5.55 -7.83
N ALA A 26 4.84 6.04 -7.20
CA ALA A 26 4.66 7.46 -6.93
C ALA A 26 5.47 7.98 -5.73
N ALA A 27 5.80 7.11 -4.77
CA ALA A 27 6.45 7.51 -3.52
C ALA A 27 7.25 6.34 -2.90
N ARG A 28 8.05 6.66 -1.88
CA ARG A 28 8.88 5.70 -1.14
C ARG A 28 8.05 4.92 -0.12
N VAL A 29 7.27 3.97 -0.63
CA VAL A 29 6.42 3.10 0.18
C VAL A 29 6.64 1.64 -0.18
N THR A 30 6.28 0.74 0.73
CA THR A 30 6.31 -0.70 0.50
C THR A 30 4.89 -1.24 0.49
N LEU A 31 4.51 -1.96 -0.57
CA LEU A 31 3.31 -2.78 -0.56
C LEU A 31 3.55 -3.98 0.35
N VAL A 32 2.77 -4.09 1.42
CA VAL A 32 2.95 -5.13 2.45
C VAL A 32 1.95 -6.28 2.31
N GLY A 33 0.84 -6.05 1.62
CA GLY A 33 -0.17 -7.07 1.41
C GLY A 33 -1.37 -6.55 0.63
N TYR A 34 -2.29 -7.47 0.41
CA TYR A 34 -3.62 -7.19 -0.10
C TYR A 34 -4.63 -8.12 0.56
N GLU A 35 -5.88 -7.67 0.69
CA GLU A 35 -6.96 -8.42 1.31
C GLU A 35 -8.14 -8.58 0.36
N LYS A 36 -8.75 -9.77 0.38
CA LYS A 36 -9.93 -10.10 -0.43
C LYS A 36 -11.07 -10.48 0.52
N ILE A 37 -12.10 -9.63 0.58
CA ILE A 37 -13.20 -9.81 1.54
C ILE A 37 -14.50 -10.33 0.91
N GLY A 38 -14.47 -10.67 -0.39
CA GLY A 38 -15.64 -11.16 -1.13
C GLY A 38 -16.34 -10.08 -1.95
N SER A 39 -17.38 -10.46 -2.70
CA SER A 39 -18.19 -9.56 -3.55
C SER A 39 -17.36 -8.70 -4.52
N GLY A 40 -16.23 -9.25 -4.99
CA GLY A 40 -15.31 -8.55 -5.88
C GLY A 40 -14.49 -7.43 -5.21
N ARG A 41 -14.52 -7.27 -3.89
CA ARG A 41 -13.77 -6.23 -3.17
C ARG A 41 -12.36 -6.69 -2.86
N VAL A 42 -11.38 -5.85 -3.20
CA VAL A 42 -9.97 -6.11 -2.90
C VAL A 42 -9.31 -4.84 -2.40
N THR A 43 -8.53 -4.96 -1.32
CA THR A 43 -7.81 -3.85 -0.68
C THR A 43 -6.32 -4.07 -0.81
N VAL A 44 -5.57 -3.06 -1.22
CA VAL A 44 -4.09 -3.05 -1.16
C VAL A 44 -3.62 -2.21 0.00
N ILE A 45 -2.53 -2.64 0.63
CA ILE A 45 -2.03 -2.09 1.88
C ILE A 45 -0.55 -1.74 1.72
N ILE A 46 -0.20 -0.47 1.97
CA ILE A 46 1.16 0.04 1.91
C ILE A 46 1.63 0.56 3.27
N ARG A 47 2.94 0.58 3.48
CA ARG A 47 3.61 1.17 4.64
C ARG A 47 4.73 2.13 4.21
N GLY A 48 4.95 3.18 4.98
CA GLY A 48 6.00 4.17 4.75
C GLY A 48 5.87 5.40 5.65
N ASP A 49 6.69 6.42 5.38
CA ASP A 49 6.52 7.73 6.02
C ASP A 49 5.19 8.37 5.63
N VAL A 50 4.56 9.10 6.54
CA VAL A 50 3.18 9.61 6.35
C VAL A 50 3.03 10.46 5.08
N SER A 51 4.01 11.28 4.73
CA SER A 51 3.99 12.10 3.51
C SER A 51 4.08 11.25 2.24
N GLU A 52 4.91 10.20 2.25
CA GLU A 52 5.06 9.26 1.14
C GLU A 52 3.77 8.45 0.96
N VAL A 53 3.16 8.00 2.05
CA VAL A 53 1.87 7.29 2.03
C VAL A 53 0.75 8.16 1.48
N GLN A 54 0.70 9.46 1.85
CA GLN A 54 -0.27 10.40 1.30
C GLN A 54 -0.13 10.58 -0.21
N ALA A 55 1.09 10.83 -0.69
CA ALA A 55 1.37 10.97 -2.12
C ALA A 55 1.05 9.67 -2.89
N SER A 56 1.42 8.52 -2.33
CA SER A 56 1.19 7.20 -2.88
C SER A 56 -0.30 6.90 -3.06
N VAL A 57 -1.11 7.08 -1.99
CA VAL A 57 -2.55 6.82 -2.03
C VAL A 57 -3.25 7.73 -3.04
N ALA A 58 -2.86 9.01 -3.13
CA ALA A 58 -3.41 9.93 -4.12
C ALA A 58 -3.17 9.45 -5.56
N ALA A 59 -1.97 8.95 -5.86
CA ALA A 59 -1.65 8.37 -7.17
C ALA A 59 -2.45 7.08 -7.46
N GLY A 60 -2.58 6.20 -6.46
CA GLY A 60 -3.39 4.98 -6.57
C GLY A 60 -4.85 5.26 -6.93
N ILE A 61 -5.47 6.22 -6.24
CA ILE A 61 -6.87 6.63 -6.48
C ILE A 61 -7.04 7.15 -7.91
N GLU A 62 -6.11 7.97 -8.40
CA GLU A 62 -6.20 8.57 -9.72
C GLU A 62 -6.07 7.53 -10.84
N ASN A 63 -5.12 6.61 -10.70
CA ASN A 63 -4.82 5.63 -11.74
C ASN A 63 -5.91 4.56 -11.91
N VAL A 64 -6.67 4.22 -10.85
CA VAL A 64 -7.81 3.28 -10.95
C VAL A 64 -8.81 3.72 -12.02
N LYS A 65 -8.99 5.03 -12.25
CA LYS A 65 -9.90 5.59 -13.27
C LYS A 65 -9.53 5.20 -14.71
N ARG A 66 -8.29 4.74 -14.94
CA ARG A 66 -7.81 4.30 -16.26
C ARG A 66 -8.19 2.87 -16.59
N VAL A 67 -8.56 2.08 -15.58
CA VAL A 67 -8.98 0.68 -15.74
C VAL A 67 -10.43 0.66 -16.21
N ASN A 68 -10.72 -0.09 -17.28
CA ASN A 68 -12.09 -0.28 -17.74
C ASN A 68 -12.94 -0.94 -16.65
N GLY A 69 -13.99 -0.26 -16.18
CA GLY A 69 -14.81 -0.69 -15.04
C GLY A 69 -14.12 -0.56 -13.67
N GLY A 70 -12.98 0.14 -13.60
CA GLY A 70 -12.26 0.38 -12.36
C GLY A 70 -13.02 1.32 -11.43
N GLN A 71 -13.18 0.92 -10.18
CA GLN A 71 -13.85 1.72 -9.16
C GLN A 71 -13.08 1.66 -7.85
N VAL A 72 -12.79 2.82 -7.27
CA VAL A 72 -12.36 2.94 -5.87
C VAL A 72 -13.59 2.90 -4.99
N LEU A 73 -13.58 2.02 -3.99
CA LEU A 73 -14.67 1.84 -3.04
C LEU A 73 -14.39 2.54 -1.71
N SER A 74 -13.16 2.47 -1.22
CA SER A 74 -12.76 3.06 0.06
C SER A 74 -11.26 3.31 0.08
N THR A 75 -10.83 4.35 0.81
CA THR A 75 -9.41 4.60 1.10
C THR A 75 -9.26 5.17 2.49
N HIS A 76 -8.12 4.90 3.13
CA HIS A 76 -7.80 5.51 4.42
C HIS A 76 -6.30 5.51 4.69
N ILE A 77 -5.85 6.48 5.50
CA ILE A 77 -4.47 6.59 5.96
C ILE A 77 -4.47 6.74 7.48
N ILE A 78 -3.63 5.96 8.15
CA ILE A 78 -3.37 6.10 9.58
C ILE A 78 -1.89 6.47 9.73
N ALA A 79 -1.62 7.70 10.16
CA ALA A 79 -0.25 8.23 10.26
C ALA A 79 0.62 7.48 11.28
N ARG A 80 -0.02 6.95 12.34
CA ARG A 80 0.65 6.26 13.44
C ARG A 80 -0.27 5.14 13.96
N PRO A 81 -0.33 3.98 13.26
CA PRO A 81 -1.12 2.85 13.74
C PRO A 81 -0.59 2.38 15.10
N HIS A 82 -1.51 1.99 15.98
CA HIS A 82 -1.13 1.41 17.28
C HIS A 82 -0.42 0.07 17.05
N GLU A 83 0.64 -0.21 17.82
CA GLU A 83 1.52 -1.38 17.60
C GLU A 83 0.76 -2.72 17.59
N ASN A 84 -0.25 -2.88 18.44
CA ASN A 84 -1.12 -4.06 18.48
C ASN A 84 -1.73 -4.42 17.10
N LEU A 85 -1.99 -3.44 16.24
CA LEU A 85 -2.55 -3.71 14.91
C LEU A 85 -1.57 -4.45 14.02
N GLU A 86 -0.25 -4.31 14.21
CA GLU A 86 0.75 -5.04 13.42
C GLU A 86 0.79 -6.54 13.75
N PHE A 87 0.27 -6.94 14.91
CA PHE A 87 0.21 -8.33 15.34
C PHE A 87 -1.11 -9.00 14.96
N VAL A 88 -2.19 -8.23 14.84
CA VAL A 88 -3.54 -8.74 14.60
C VAL A 88 -3.97 -8.59 13.14
N LEU A 89 -3.60 -7.48 12.49
CA LEU A 89 -4.04 -7.14 11.14
C LEU A 89 -2.93 -7.41 10.11
N PRO A 90 -3.29 -7.67 8.84
CA PRO A 90 -2.34 -7.93 7.76
C PRO A 90 -1.68 -6.63 7.23
N ILE A 91 -1.14 -5.81 8.13
CA ILE A 91 -0.52 -4.51 7.82
C ILE A 91 0.99 -4.47 8.11
N ARG A 92 1.53 -5.52 8.73
CA ARG A 92 2.96 -5.61 9.07
C ARG A 92 3.83 -5.85 7.84
N TYR A 93 5.08 -5.41 7.93
CA TYR A 93 6.11 -5.89 7.02
C TYR A 93 6.32 -7.41 7.19
N THR A 94 6.67 -8.07 6.08
CA THR A 94 6.98 -9.50 6.02
C THR A 94 8.36 -9.69 5.40
N GLU A 95 8.99 -10.84 5.63
CA GLU A 95 10.31 -11.16 5.04
C GLU A 95 10.31 -11.08 3.52
N ALA A 96 9.17 -11.42 2.88
CA ALA A 96 9.02 -11.37 1.43
C ALA A 96 9.19 -9.97 0.83
N VAL A 97 8.98 -8.92 1.63
CA VAL A 97 9.03 -7.51 1.18
C VAL A 97 10.17 -6.71 1.81
N GLU A 98 11.04 -7.33 2.61
CA GLU A 98 12.10 -6.63 3.36
C GLU A 98 13.08 -5.91 2.42
N GLN A 99 13.45 -6.53 1.29
CA GLN A 99 14.31 -5.90 0.27
C GLN A 99 13.74 -4.58 -0.28
N PHE A 100 12.40 -4.45 -0.34
CA PHE A 100 11.74 -3.23 -0.79
C PHE A 100 11.63 -2.21 0.33
N ARG A 101 11.53 -2.65 1.58
CA ARG A 101 11.57 -1.78 2.76
C ARG A 101 12.94 -1.12 2.92
N GLU A 102 14.01 -1.88 2.74
CA GLU A 102 15.39 -1.38 2.79
C GLU A 102 15.63 -0.33 1.70
N SER A 103 15.21 -0.62 0.47
CA SER A 103 15.43 0.26 -0.67
C SER A 103 14.72 1.61 -0.54
N VAL A 104 13.49 1.64 0.00
CA VAL A 104 12.76 2.90 0.25
C VAL A 104 13.32 3.69 1.42
N SER A 105 13.94 3.01 2.41
CA SER A 105 14.56 3.61 3.58
C SER A 105 15.93 4.27 3.28
N GLY A 106 16.42 4.15 2.04
CA GLY A 106 17.73 4.67 1.64
C GLY A 106 18.92 3.86 2.17
N ILE A 107 18.65 2.72 2.81
CA ILE A 107 19.67 1.76 3.22
C ILE A 107 19.97 0.92 1.97
N ARG A 108 21.05 1.25 1.28
CA ARG A 108 21.55 0.34 0.23
C ARG A 108 21.92 -0.97 0.92
N PRO A 109 21.36 -2.13 0.51
CA PRO A 109 21.90 -3.40 0.96
C PRO A 109 23.37 -3.44 0.54
N TYR A 110 24.25 -3.71 1.50
CA TYR A 110 25.66 -3.87 1.22
C TYR A 110 25.84 -5.08 0.28
N GLY A 111 26.17 -4.82 -1.00
CA GLY A 111 26.60 -5.87 -1.93
C GLY A 111 25.56 -6.43 -2.91
N ARG A 112 24.89 -5.58 -3.70
CA ARG A 112 24.49 -5.96 -5.07
C ARG A 112 24.87 -4.87 -6.06
#